data_AF-A0A832Z7P1-F1
#
_entry.id   AF-A0A832Z7P1-F1
#
_cell.length_a   1.000
_cell.length_b   1.000
_cell.length_c   1.000
_cell.angle_alpha   90.00
_cell.angle_beta   90.00
_cell.angle_gamma   90.00
#
_symmetry.space_group_name_H-M   'P 1'
#
loop_
_entity.id
_entity.type
_entity.pdbx_description
1 polymer ?
#
loop_
_entity_poly.entity_id
_entity_poly.type
_entity_poly.pdbx_seq_one_letter_code
_entity_poly.pdbx_strand_id
1 'polypeptide(L)'
;WMVLNRDFTELFRDTISRGESPCRRCSELIMREVWRIAKMLDIPVIVTGHELPFGTSALKRLEGGVTVVRLLAGYRLTDEERRNILKKLPWKDPKLGGYTTNCLVLAPAIREFYKKYGYSFEFKRICAMVRYRLIDREKALQLLKCPEVPEEIYEELKRRGLDIKH
;
A
#
# COMPACT_ATOMS: atom_id res chain seq x y z
N TRP A 1 -8.43 18.23 11.33
CA TRP A 1 -8.10 16.99 10.57
C TRP A 1 -9.05 15.91 11.05
N MET A 2 -9.59 15.09 10.14
CA MET A 2 -10.48 13.98 10.49
C MET A 2 -9.71 12.68 10.26
N VAL A 3 -9.78 11.77 11.24
CA VAL A 3 -9.20 10.43 11.13
C VAL A 3 -10.31 9.42 11.00
N LEU A 4 -10.26 8.62 9.93
CA LEU A 4 -11.17 7.50 9.75
C LEU A 4 -10.48 6.23 10.27
N ASN A 5 -10.94 5.75 11.42
CA ASN A 5 -10.44 4.49 11.99
C ASN A 5 -11.35 3.33 11.53
N ARG A 6 -10.75 2.30 10.93
CA ARG A 6 -11.42 1.07 10.52
C ARG A 6 -10.55 -0.11 10.91
N ASP A 7 -11.17 -1.10 11.54
CA ASP A 7 -10.52 -2.36 11.84
C ASP A 7 -10.63 -3.30 10.64
N PHE A 8 -9.47 -3.77 10.16
CA PHE A 8 -9.35 -4.74 9.08
C PHE A 8 -8.65 -6.02 9.54
N THR A 9 -8.56 -6.25 10.84
CA THR A 9 -7.84 -7.39 11.44
C THR A 9 -8.38 -8.73 10.93
N GLU A 10 -9.70 -8.90 10.85
CA GLU A 10 -10.30 -10.14 10.32
C GLU A 10 -9.95 -10.37 8.84
N LEU A 11 -10.02 -9.31 8.02
CA LEU A 11 -9.60 -9.36 6.62
C LEU A 11 -8.14 -9.82 6.50
N PHE A 12 -7.25 -9.24 7.30
CA PHE A 12 -5.84 -9.59 7.28
C PHE A 12 -5.61 -11.02 7.75
N ARG A 13 -6.25 -11.45 8.83
CA ARG A 13 -6.17 -12.82 9.34
C ARG A 13 -6.60 -13.83 8.29
N ASP A 14 -7.77 -13.62 7.67
CA ASP A 14 -8.32 -14.47 6.62
C ASP A 14 -7.37 -14.58 5.43
N THR A 15 -7.01 -13.45 4.82
CA THR A 15 -6.20 -13.43 3.61
C THR A 15 -4.79 -13.99 3.82
N ILE A 16 -4.14 -13.65 4.93
CA ILE A 16 -2.79 -14.14 5.23
C ILE A 16 -2.81 -15.65 5.50
N SER A 17 -3.82 -16.17 6.22
CA SER A 17 -3.94 -17.60 6.49
C SER A 17 -4.09 -18.45 5.22
N ARG A 18 -4.65 -17.88 4.14
CA ARG A 18 -4.77 -18.53 2.82
C ARG A 18 -3.54 -18.34 1.93
N GLY A 19 -2.54 -17.58 2.39
CA GLY A 19 -1.40 -17.16 1.59
C GLY A 19 -1.80 -16.23 0.44
N GLU A 20 -2.77 -15.35 0.64
CA GLU A 20 -3.28 -14.41 -0.37
C GLU A 20 -2.89 -12.96 -0.07
N SER A 21 -2.91 -12.09 -1.08
CA SER A 21 -2.63 -10.67 -0.89
C SER A 21 -3.82 -9.93 -0.27
N PRO A 22 -3.66 -9.27 0.90
CA PRO A 22 -4.71 -8.43 1.49
C PRO A 22 -4.89 -7.10 0.75
N CYS A 23 -3.88 -6.65 0.00
CA CYS A 23 -3.74 -5.26 -0.43
C CYS A 23 -4.90 -4.77 -1.31
N ARG A 24 -5.40 -5.62 -2.22
CA ARG A 24 -6.51 -5.26 -3.10
C ARG A 24 -7.78 -5.01 -2.29
N ARG A 25 -8.19 -5.98 -1.47
CA ARG A 25 -9.39 -5.88 -0.63
C ARG A 25 -9.29 -4.71 0.37
N CYS A 26 -8.14 -4.55 1.01
CA CYS A 26 -7.88 -3.44 1.93
C CYS A 26 -8.06 -2.07 1.23
N SER A 27 -7.42 -1.90 0.07
CA SER A 27 -7.52 -0.65 -0.72
C SER A 27 -8.95 -0.36 -1.19
N GLU A 28 -9.68 -1.39 -1.64
CA GLU A 28 -11.10 -1.26 -2.05
C GLU A 28 -11.98 -0.81 -0.88
N LEU A 29 -11.81 -1.39 0.32
CA LEU A 29 -12.57 -1.01 1.52
C LEU A 29 -12.24 0.41 1.99
N ILE A 30 -10.96 0.79 2.02
CA ILE A 30 -10.53 2.15 2.37
C ILE A 30 -11.12 3.15 1.39
N MET A 31 -10.99 2.91 0.09
CA MET A 31 -11.52 3.84 -0.92
C MET A 31 -13.04 3.96 -0.87
N ARG A 32 -13.76 2.87 -0.57
CA ARG A 32 -15.22 2.91 -0.37
C ARG A 32 -15.58 3.80 0.82
N GLU A 33 -14.86 3.69 1.92
CA GLU A 33 -15.13 4.50 3.11
C GLU A 33 -14.82 5.98 2.86
N VAL A 34 -13.67 6.28 2.26
CA VAL A 34 -13.29 7.66 1.91
C VAL A 34 -14.29 8.27 0.93
N TRP A 35 -14.75 7.52 -0.06
CA TRP A 35 -15.80 7.95 -0.98
C TRP A 35 -17.13 8.23 -0.29
N ARG A 36 -17.59 7.34 0.60
CA ARG A 36 -18.82 7.51 1.38
C ARG A 36 -18.79 8.80 2.20
N ILE A 37 -17.67 9.05 2.88
CA ILE A 37 -17.45 10.25 3.67
C ILE A 37 -17.38 11.50 2.78
N ALA A 38 -16.69 11.43 1.64
CA ALA A 38 -16.65 12.53 0.68
C ALA A 38 -18.06 12.89 0.19
N LYS A 39 -18.90 11.91 -0.14
CA LYS A 39 -20.29 12.12 -0.53
C LYS A 39 -21.13 12.75 0.58
N MET A 40 -20.98 12.29 1.82
CA MET A 40 -21.72 12.80 2.97
C MET A 40 -21.38 14.27 3.29
N LEU A 41 -20.15 14.69 3.00
CA LEU A 41 -19.64 16.04 3.26
C LEU A 41 -19.62 16.95 2.02
N ASP A 42 -20.23 16.51 0.91
CA ASP A 42 -20.22 17.20 -0.38
C ASP A 42 -18.81 17.59 -0.88
N ILE A 43 -17.83 16.72 -0.64
CA ILE A 43 -16.45 16.89 -1.08
C ILE A 43 -16.33 16.36 -2.51
N PRO A 44 -16.02 17.20 -3.51
CA PRO A 44 -16.01 16.79 -4.92
C PRO A 44 -14.73 16.06 -5.33
N VAL A 45 -13.65 16.13 -4.52
CA VAL A 45 -12.32 15.63 -4.89
C VAL A 45 -11.68 14.85 -3.76
N ILE A 46 -11.13 13.67 -4.09
CA ILE A 46 -10.28 12.87 -3.21
C ILE A 46 -8.87 12.86 -3.78
N VAL A 47 -7.89 13.34 -3.02
CA VAL A 47 -6.48 13.29 -3.42
C VAL A 47 -5.80 12.10 -2.74
N THR A 48 -5.08 11.28 -3.52
CA THR A 48 -4.38 10.08 -3.04
C THR A 48 -2.91 10.12 -3.42
N GLY A 49 -2.09 9.48 -2.59
CA GLY A 49 -0.64 9.39 -2.76
C GLY A 49 -0.17 8.21 -3.61
N HIS A 50 -1.02 7.63 -4.47
CA HIS A 50 -0.60 6.48 -5.29
C HIS A 50 0.19 6.95 -6.52
N GLU A 51 1.34 6.31 -6.76
CA GLU A 51 2.33 6.63 -7.78
C GLU A 51 2.00 6.12 -9.18
N LEU A 52 1.10 5.15 -9.30
CA LEU A 52 0.70 4.58 -10.60
C LEU A 52 -0.63 5.18 -11.07
N PRO A 53 -0.82 5.47 -12.36
CA PRO A 53 -2.09 5.96 -12.88
C PRO A 53 -3.22 4.91 -12.83
N PHE A 54 -4.47 5.37 -12.96
CA PHE A 54 -5.61 4.54 -13.34
C PHE A 54 -5.54 4.29 -14.85
N GLY A 55 -4.96 3.17 -15.26
CA GLY A 55 -4.67 2.92 -16.67
C GLY A 55 -3.67 3.96 -17.18
N THR A 56 -4.13 4.93 -17.96
CA THR A 56 -3.31 6.03 -18.50
C THR A 56 -3.57 7.39 -17.83
N SER A 57 -4.53 7.49 -16.90
CA SER A 57 -4.94 8.76 -16.29
C SER A 57 -4.61 8.82 -14.79
N ALA A 58 -4.17 9.97 -14.31
CA ALA A 58 -4.09 10.25 -12.88
C ALA A 58 -5.46 10.53 -12.24
N LEU A 59 -6.50 10.68 -13.06
CA LEU A 59 -7.85 11.06 -12.67
C LEU A 59 -8.83 9.91 -12.90
N LYS A 60 -9.73 9.70 -11.95
CA LYS A 60 -10.87 8.79 -12.10
C LYS A 60 -12.11 9.44 -11.52
N ARG A 61 -13.17 9.55 -12.33
CA ARG A 61 -14.49 9.95 -11.86
C ARG A 61 -15.19 8.75 -11.22
N LEU A 62 -15.69 8.94 -10.00
CA LEU A 62 -16.50 7.98 -9.28
C LEU A 62 -17.98 8.34 -9.41
N GLU A 63 -18.83 7.41 -8.98
CA GLU A 63 -20.26 7.65 -8.83
C GLU A 63 -20.53 8.83 -7.89
N GLY A 64 -21.62 9.55 -8.17
CA GLY A 64 -22.04 10.70 -7.38
C GLY A 64 -21.16 11.94 -7.54
N GLY A 65 -20.38 12.03 -8.63
CA GLY A 65 -19.66 13.23 -9.03
C GLY A 65 -18.27 13.43 -8.43
N VAL A 66 -17.81 12.53 -7.56
CA VAL A 66 -16.51 12.66 -6.88
C VAL A 66 -15.37 12.28 -7.82
N THR A 67 -14.29 13.07 -7.87
CA THR A 67 -13.10 12.79 -8.67
C THR A 67 -11.93 12.36 -7.78
N VAL A 68 -11.33 11.20 -8.06
CA VAL A 68 -10.10 10.76 -7.41
C VAL A 68 -8.90 11.20 -8.22
N VAL A 69 -7.96 11.88 -7.56
CA VAL A 69 -6.70 12.36 -8.13
C VAL A 69 -5.55 11.56 -7.50
N ARG A 70 -4.78 10.84 -8.32
CA ARG A 70 -3.51 10.23 -7.92
C ARG A 70 -2.39 11.23 -8.14
N LEU A 71 -2.17 12.08 -7.13
CA LEU A 71 -1.28 13.24 -7.24
C LEU A 71 0.13 12.84 -7.71
N LEU A 72 0.69 11.78 -7.10
CA LEU A 72 2.04 11.33 -7.42
C LEU A 72 2.16 10.75 -8.83
N ALA A 73 1.11 10.13 -9.36
CA ALA A 73 1.07 9.69 -10.75
C ALA A 73 1.12 10.86 -11.73
N GLY A 74 0.53 12.01 -11.38
CA GLY A 74 0.59 13.24 -12.18
C GLY A 74 1.98 13.86 -12.23
N TYR A 75 2.67 13.93 -11.09
CA TYR A 75 4.04 14.47 -11.02
C TYR A 75 5.12 13.49 -11.49
N ARG A 76 4.81 12.19 -11.55
CA ARG A 76 5.74 11.11 -11.90
C ARG A 76 7.01 11.11 -11.04
N LEU A 77 6.90 11.48 -9.77
CA LEU A 77 8.03 11.49 -8.84
C LEU A 77 8.58 10.07 -8.66
N THR A 78 9.87 9.92 -8.88
CA THR A 78 10.63 8.71 -8.58
C THR A 78 10.54 8.36 -7.10
N ASP A 79 10.87 7.12 -6.75
CA ASP A 79 10.97 6.70 -5.35
C ASP A 79 12.03 7.51 -4.58
N GLU A 80 13.13 7.87 -5.23
CA GLU A 80 14.20 8.67 -4.61
C GLU A 80 13.73 10.09 -4.31
N GLU A 81 13.10 10.77 -5.26
CA GLU A 81 12.56 12.13 -5.04
C GLU A 81 11.55 12.14 -3.90
N ARG A 82 10.64 11.17 -3.86
CA ARG A 82 9.67 11.02 -2.75
C ARG A 82 10.38 10.82 -1.41
N ARG A 83 11.41 9.96 -1.35
CA ARG A 83 12.20 9.76 -0.13
C ARG A 83 12.97 11.02 0.27
N ASN A 84 13.48 11.80 -0.68
CA ASN A 84 14.18 13.06 -0.39
C ASN A 84 13.25 14.14 0.15
N ILE A 85 11.97 14.14 -0.24
CA ILE A 85 10.94 14.98 0.39
C ILE A 85 10.68 14.49 1.83
N LEU A 86 10.50 13.18 2.03
CA LEU A 86 10.23 12.60 3.35
C LEU A 86 11.35 12.87 4.36
N LYS A 87 12.62 12.87 3.93
CA LYS A 87 13.79 13.20 4.78
C LYS A 87 13.75 14.62 5.38
N LYS A 88 12.97 15.53 4.79
CA LYS A 88 12.79 16.91 5.28
C LYS A 88 11.68 17.02 6.33
N LEU A 89 10.94 15.94 6.57
CA LEU A 89 9.86 15.86 7.54
C LEU A 89 10.35 15.11 8.79
N PRO A 90 9.68 15.27 9.96
CA PRO A 90 9.98 14.49 11.17
C PRO A 90 9.51 13.03 11.06
N TRP A 91 9.59 12.45 9.86
CA TRP A 91 9.24 11.07 9.58
C TRP A 91 10.48 10.19 9.68
N LYS A 92 10.36 9.06 10.37
CA LYS A 92 11.41 8.04 10.46
C LYS A 92 11.01 6.84 9.62
N ASP A 93 11.92 6.38 8.77
CA ASP A 93 11.69 5.20 7.95
C ASP A 93 11.56 3.98 8.87
N PRO A 94 10.38 3.31 8.90
CA PRO A 94 10.16 2.16 9.76
C PRO A 94 10.88 0.90 9.26
N LYS A 95 11.61 0.97 8.12
CA LYS A 95 12.37 -0.14 7.53
C LYS A 95 11.52 -1.41 7.35
N LEU A 96 10.27 -1.23 6.93
CA LEU A 96 9.34 -2.33 6.70
C LEU A 96 9.66 -3.05 5.39
N GLY A 97 9.49 -4.37 5.38
CA GLY A 97 9.65 -5.19 4.18
C GLY A 97 8.55 -4.95 3.14
N GLY A 98 8.89 -5.15 1.87
CA GLY A 98 8.03 -4.87 0.72
C GLY A 98 7.98 -3.38 0.35
N TYR A 99 7.15 -3.04 -0.63
CA TYR A 99 7.02 -1.66 -1.10
C TYR A 99 5.98 -0.86 -0.29
N THR A 100 6.39 -0.41 0.90
CA THR A 100 5.55 0.41 1.80
C THR A 100 6.35 1.45 2.59
N THR A 101 5.63 2.43 3.13
CA THR A 101 6.16 3.44 4.08
C THR A 101 5.52 3.35 5.46
N ASN A 102 4.48 2.53 5.65
CA ASN A 102 3.69 2.51 6.88
C ASN A 102 2.87 1.22 7.16
N CYS A 103 2.84 0.25 6.26
CA CYS A 103 1.99 -0.93 6.43
C CYS A 103 2.75 -2.08 7.12
N LEU A 104 2.48 -2.30 8.40
CA LEU A 104 3.07 -3.41 9.18
C LEU A 104 2.68 -4.79 8.65
N VAL A 105 1.54 -4.89 7.96
CA VAL A 105 0.97 -6.16 7.48
C VAL A 105 1.64 -6.65 6.19
N LEU A 106 2.22 -5.75 5.39
CA LEU A 106 2.69 -6.07 4.04
C LEU A 106 3.78 -7.15 4.05
N ALA A 107 4.81 -6.98 4.88
CA ALA A 107 5.94 -7.90 4.91
C ALA A 107 5.53 -9.33 5.37
N PRO A 108 4.78 -9.52 6.48
CA PRO A 108 4.21 -10.82 6.84
C PRO A 108 3.37 -11.43 5.71
N ALA A 109 2.50 -10.64 5.08
CA ALA A 109 1.63 -11.14 4.01
C ALA A 109 2.44 -11.60 2.79
N ILE A 110 3.48 -10.87 2.40
CA ILE A 110 4.37 -11.29 1.32
C ILE A 110 5.03 -12.62 1.68
N ARG A 111 5.53 -12.77 2.91
CA ARG A 111 6.21 -14.01 3.34
C ARG A 111 5.28 -15.23 3.29
N GLU A 112 4.06 -15.12 3.80
CA GLU A 112 3.09 -16.23 3.73
C GLU A 112 2.65 -16.55 2.29
N PHE A 113 2.48 -15.52 1.44
CA PHE A 113 2.25 -15.74 0.01
C PHE A 113 3.47 -16.42 -0.66
N TYR A 114 4.69 -16.03 -0.30
CA TYR A 114 5.92 -16.59 -0.84
C TYR A 114 6.07 -18.07 -0.50
N LYS A 115 5.71 -18.51 0.72
CA LYS A 115 5.69 -19.93 1.10
C LYS A 115 4.82 -20.78 0.16
N LYS A 116 3.72 -20.21 -0.34
CA LYS A 116 2.76 -20.89 -1.21
C LYS A 116 3.12 -20.83 -2.70
N TYR A 117 3.65 -19.70 -3.17
CA TYR A 117 3.79 -19.42 -4.61
C TYR A 117 5.23 -19.21 -5.08
N GLY A 118 6.19 -18.98 -4.18
CA GLY A 118 7.60 -18.79 -4.52
C GLY A 118 7.95 -17.42 -5.14
N TYR A 119 7.07 -16.42 -5.07
CA TYR A 119 7.33 -15.05 -5.54
C TYR A 119 6.49 -14.02 -4.79
N SER A 120 6.84 -12.73 -4.88
CA SER A 120 6.07 -11.63 -4.25
C SER A 120 4.82 -11.27 -5.05
N PHE A 121 3.66 -11.15 -4.40
CA PHE A 121 2.44 -10.66 -5.05
C PHE A 121 2.56 -9.20 -5.54
N GLU A 122 3.57 -8.45 -5.12
CA GLU A 122 3.84 -7.09 -5.60
C GLU A 122 4.42 -7.05 -7.02
N PHE A 123 4.76 -8.20 -7.60
CA PHE A 123 5.40 -8.34 -8.91
C PHE A 123 4.84 -7.40 -9.99
N LYS A 124 3.52 -7.43 -10.19
CA LYS A 124 2.87 -6.60 -11.22
C LYS A 124 3.03 -5.10 -10.96
N ARG A 125 2.94 -4.67 -9.69
CA ARG A 125 3.11 -3.27 -9.30
C ARG A 125 4.53 -2.80 -9.53
N ILE A 126 5.52 -3.57 -9.06
CA ILE A 126 6.93 -3.24 -9.21
C ILE A 126 7.32 -3.17 -10.70
N CYS A 127 6.87 -4.13 -11.52
CA CYS A 127 7.11 -4.06 -12.97
C CYS A 127 6.48 -2.81 -13.60
N ALA A 128 5.29 -2.39 -13.15
CA ALA A 128 4.68 -1.15 -13.62
C ALA A 128 5.53 0.06 -13.24
N MET A 129 6.02 0.13 -12.01
CA MET A 129 6.87 1.22 -11.56
C MET A 129 8.16 1.34 -12.38
N VAL A 130 8.79 0.21 -12.75
CA VAL A 130 9.94 0.20 -13.66
C VAL A 130 9.55 0.77 -15.03
N ARG A 131 8.42 0.34 -15.62
CA ARG A 131 7.95 0.85 -16.92
C ARG A 131 7.68 2.36 -16.89
N TYR A 132 7.16 2.88 -15.79
CA TYR A 132 6.93 4.31 -15.60
C TYR A 132 8.19 5.10 -15.20
N ARG A 133 9.34 4.42 -15.05
CA ARG A 133 10.64 4.98 -14.61
C ARG A 133 10.59 5.59 -13.20
N LEU A 134 9.75 5.03 -12.33
CA LEU A 134 9.64 5.48 -10.94
C LEU A 134 10.71 4.83 -10.04
N ILE A 135 11.22 3.67 -10.47
CA ILE A 135 12.35 2.94 -9.88
C ILE A 135 13.16 2.31 -11.02
N ASP A 136 14.44 2.04 -10.76
CA ASP A 136 15.29 1.26 -11.66
C ASP A 136 15.08 -0.27 -11.49
N ARG A 137 15.73 -1.04 -12.36
CA ARG A 137 15.65 -2.50 -12.37
C ARG A 137 16.32 -3.13 -11.16
N GLU A 138 17.43 -2.58 -10.68
CA GLU A 138 18.18 -3.13 -9.55
C GLU A 138 17.35 -3.07 -8.28
N LYS A 139 16.79 -1.89 -7.98
CA LYS A 139 15.88 -1.67 -6.87
C LYS A 139 14.63 -2.53 -6.98
N ALA A 140 14.07 -2.68 -8.17
CA ALA A 140 12.94 -3.58 -8.40
C ALA A 140 13.26 -5.04 -8.03
N LEU A 141 14.44 -5.56 -8.41
CA LEU A 141 14.86 -6.91 -8.05
C LEU A 141 15.02 -7.09 -6.55
N GLN A 142 15.53 -6.09 -5.83
CA GLN A 142 15.60 -6.14 -4.36
C GLN A 142 14.22 -6.15 -3.71
N LEU A 143 13.29 -5.31 -4.19
CA LEU A 143 11.92 -5.22 -3.65
C LEU A 143 11.09 -6.50 -3.89
N LEU A 144 11.45 -7.32 -4.88
CA LEU A 144 10.74 -8.56 -5.21
C LEU A 144 11.24 -9.80 -4.47
N LYS A 145 12.33 -9.67 -3.72
CA LYS A 145 12.78 -10.73 -2.81
C LYS A 145 11.76 -10.95 -1.70
N CYS A 146 11.73 -12.16 -1.15
CA CYS A 146 10.99 -12.40 0.07
C CYS A 146 11.60 -11.52 1.18
N PRO A 147 10.81 -10.67 1.87
CA PRO A 147 11.34 -9.83 2.92
C PRO A 147 11.65 -10.65 4.17
N GLU A 148 12.69 -10.25 4.88
CA GLU A 148 12.83 -10.60 6.30
C GLU A 148 11.84 -9.79 7.11
N VAL A 149 11.26 -10.40 8.14
CA VAL A 149 10.27 -9.76 9.00
C VAL A 149 10.77 -9.86 10.45
N PRO A 150 11.17 -8.73 11.07
CA PRO A 150 11.61 -8.72 12.46
C PRO A 150 10.50 -9.19 13.41
N GLU A 151 10.89 -9.87 14.49
CA GLU A 151 9.96 -10.37 15.52
C GLU A 151 9.11 -9.25 16.14
N GLU A 152 9.69 -8.07 16.30
CA GLU A 152 9.02 -6.87 16.81
C GLU A 152 7.76 -6.50 16.00
N ILE A 153 7.75 -6.80 14.69
CA ILE A 153 6.59 -6.58 13.83
C ILE A 153 5.47 -7.58 14.17
N TYR A 154 5.79 -8.85 14.43
CA TYR A 154 4.80 -9.84 14.84
C TYR A 154 4.21 -9.50 16.21
N GLU A 155 5.04 -9.13 17.17
CA GLU A 155 4.59 -8.70 18.49
C GLU A 155 3.71 -7.44 18.42
N GLU A 156 4.07 -6.46 17.58
CA GLU A 156 3.22 -5.27 17.37
C GLU A 156 1.88 -5.61 16.72
N LEU A 157 1.86 -6.49 15.72
CA LEU A 157 0.62 -6.94 15.08
C LEU A 157 -0.27 -7.71 16.07
N LYS A 158 0.32 -8.57 16.90
CA LYS A 158 -0.37 -9.32 17.95
C LYS A 158 -0.98 -8.39 18.99
N ARG A 159 -0.24 -7.38 19.46
CA ARG A 159 -0.78 -6.32 20.35
C ARG A 159 -1.96 -5.57 19.73
N ARG A 160 -2.00 -5.46 18.40
CA ARG A 160 -3.11 -4.85 17.64
C ARG A 160 -4.24 -5.81 17.28
N GLY A 161 -4.20 -7.06 17.75
CA GLY A 161 -5.26 -8.07 17.54
C GLY A 161 -5.04 -9.00 16.33
N LEU A 162 -3.94 -8.84 15.60
CA LEU A 162 -3.56 -9.68 14.46
C LEU A 162 -2.45 -10.66 14.84
N ASP A 163 -2.84 -11.83 15.35
CA ASP A 163 -1.90 -12.92 15.62
C ASP A 163 -1.65 -13.74 14.34
N ILE A 164 -0.44 -13.63 13.79
CA ILE A 164 0.00 -14.37 12.61
C ILE A 164 0.96 -15.45 13.10
N LYS A 165 0.53 -16.72 13.03
CA LYS A 165 1.41 -17.87 13.26
C LYS A 165 2.52 -17.83 12.20
N HIS A 166 3.77 -17.75 12.63
CA HIS A 166 4.91 -17.56 11.74
C HIS A 166 5.99 -18.61 11.92
#